data_AF-A0A7K3PCI6-F1
#
_entry.id   AF-A0A7K3PCI6-F1
#
_cell.length_a   1.000
_cell.length_b   1.000
_cell.length_c   1.000
_cell.angle_alpha   90.00
_cell.angle_beta   90.00
_cell.angle_gamma   90.00
#
_symmetry.space_group_name_H-M   'P 1'
#
loop_
_entity.id
_entity.type
_entity.pdbx_description
1 polymer ?
#
loop_
_entity_poly.entity_id
_entity_poly.type
_entity_poly.pdbx_seq_one_letter_code
_entity_poly.pdbx_strand_id
1 'polypeptide(L)'
;MRQNARVTSDSRGATGSGSGGARGDYQELIDELSELLGAPATLENRDFELIAFGAYDSEGDLDPSALDPVRTRSILTRRSTAAVRAWFESFGITRATGPVRIPPTPEAGVYRGRTCLPVRHRGVVLGYVWLLDTDPGPTERQLAAAMEVTARIGALLADEAQHGADLSRELRAVLTAERDWQRDMAVAELRSALGARAETPHAVVCVAPWPSADPDDAPSVRT
;
A
#
# COMPACT_ATOMS: atom_id res chain seq x y z
N MET A 1 5.04 -60.56 5.81
CA MET A 1 4.95 -59.52 4.77
C MET A 1 3.99 -58.44 5.23
N ARG A 2 4.51 -57.21 5.33
CA ARG A 2 3.83 -55.90 5.34
C ARG A 2 3.03 -55.49 6.58
N GLN A 3 3.82 -54.94 7.50
CA GLN A 3 3.58 -53.85 8.43
C GLN A 3 2.95 -52.63 7.71
N ASN A 4 1.89 -52.04 8.24
CA ASN A 4 1.45 -50.69 7.85
C ASN A 4 1.46 -49.77 9.09
N ALA A 5 2.35 -48.80 9.00
CA ALA A 5 2.70 -47.83 10.02
C ALA A 5 1.60 -46.78 10.21
N ARG A 6 1.45 -46.34 11.47
CA ARG A 6 0.79 -45.09 11.84
C ARG A 6 1.58 -43.93 11.21
N VAL A 7 0.91 -43.12 10.39
CA VAL A 7 1.44 -41.84 9.93
C VAL A 7 0.93 -40.77 10.91
N THR A 8 1.80 -40.37 11.83
CA THR A 8 1.69 -39.11 12.56
C THR A 8 2.22 -38.01 11.64
N SER A 9 1.35 -37.15 11.12
CA SER A 9 1.78 -35.89 10.50
C SER A 9 1.74 -34.79 11.56
N ASP A 10 2.81 -34.74 12.36
CA ASP A 10 3.22 -33.54 13.07
C ASP A 10 3.61 -32.50 12.00
N SER A 11 2.87 -31.41 11.93
CA SER A 11 3.19 -30.28 11.05
C SER A 11 3.30 -29.02 11.91
N ARG A 12 4.46 -28.92 12.58
CA ARG A 12 5.02 -27.65 13.06
C ARG A 12 5.92 -27.05 11.98
N GLY A 13 5.79 -25.74 11.78
CA GLY A 13 6.65 -24.88 10.96
C GLY A 13 5.96 -24.49 9.65
N ALA A 14 5.79 -23.21 9.28
CA ALA A 14 6.68 -22.10 9.52
C ALA A 14 5.90 -20.78 9.70
N THR A 15 6.27 -20.05 10.76
CA THR A 15 5.92 -18.65 10.97
C THR A 15 6.65 -17.79 9.94
N GLY A 16 5.91 -17.25 8.97
CA GLY A 16 6.41 -16.33 7.95
C GLY A 16 6.55 -14.90 8.46
N SER A 17 7.77 -14.53 8.86
CA SER A 17 8.46 -13.26 8.59
C SER A 17 7.61 -12.01 8.23
N GLY A 18 7.29 -11.19 9.24
CA GLY A 18 7.53 -9.73 9.39
C GLY A 18 7.28 -8.71 8.26
N SER A 19 6.72 -9.08 7.12
CA SER A 19 6.28 -8.16 6.05
C SER A 19 5.12 -8.75 5.24
N GLY A 20 4.87 -10.06 5.37
CA GLY A 20 3.69 -10.73 4.82
C GLY A 20 2.39 -10.49 5.60
N GLY A 21 2.46 -10.02 6.86
CA GLY A 21 1.31 -9.75 7.71
C GLY A 21 0.48 -8.56 7.20
N ALA A 22 1.04 -7.35 7.24
CA ALA A 22 0.33 -6.13 6.81
C ALA A 22 -0.17 -6.21 5.36
N ARG A 23 0.62 -6.79 4.44
CA ARG A 23 0.18 -6.98 3.05
C ARG A 23 -0.95 -8.01 2.93
N GLY A 24 -0.99 -9.02 3.80
CA GLY A 24 -2.12 -9.93 3.94
C GLY A 24 -3.35 -9.22 4.49
N ASP A 25 -3.18 -8.41 5.54
CA ASP A 25 -4.26 -7.64 6.17
C ASP A 25 -4.91 -6.65 5.18
N TYR A 26 -4.11 -5.96 4.36
CA TYR A 26 -4.63 -5.10 3.30
C TYR A 26 -5.35 -5.87 2.19
N GLN A 27 -4.88 -7.08 1.88
CA GLN A 27 -5.49 -7.92 0.86
C GLN A 27 -6.87 -8.42 1.33
N GLU A 28 -6.97 -8.90 2.57
CA GLU A 28 -8.25 -9.33 3.15
C GLU A 28 -9.28 -8.20 3.18
N LEU A 29 -8.87 -6.99 3.57
CA LEU A 29 -9.76 -5.83 3.62
C LEU A 29 -10.19 -5.33 2.23
N ILE A 30 -9.33 -5.44 1.20
CA ILE A 30 -9.71 -5.03 -0.16
C ILE A 30 -10.59 -6.07 -0.85
N ASP A 31 -10.41 -7.36 -0.53
CA ASP A 31 -11.28 -8.44 -0.99
C ASP A 31 -12.68 -8.28 -0.36
N GLU A 32 -12.75 -8.03 0.95
CA GLU A 32 -14.02 -7.71 1.63
C GLU A 32 -14.73 -6.50 1.00
N LEU A 33 -13.98 -5.44 0.69
CA LEU A 33 -14.52 -4.27 -0.02
C LEU A 33 -15.07 -4.64 -1.40
N SER A 34 -14.33 -5.43 -2.17
CA SER A 34 -14.71 -5.80 -3.53
C SER A 34 -15.97 -6.67 -3.54
N GLU A 35 -16.08 -7.61 -2.61
CA GLU A 35 -17.28 -8.42 -2.38
C GLU A 35 -18.48 -7.56 -1.96
N LEU A 36 -18.29 -6.69 -0.96
CA LEU A 36 -19.33 -5.80 -0.43
C LEU A 36 -19.90 -4.87 -1.52
N LEU A 37 -19.02 -4.36 -2.38
CA LEU A 37 -19.36 -3.38 -3.40
C LEU A 37 -19.82 -4.03 -4.71
N GLY A 38 -19.59 -5.33 -4.88
CA GLY A 38 -19.91 -6.04 -6.14
C GLY A 38 -19.06 -5.56 -7.32
N ALA A 39 -17.88 -5.03 -7.06
CA ALA A 39 -17.03 -4.40 -8.05
C ALA A 39 -15.55 -4.50 -7.65
N PRO A 40 -14.61 -4.65 -8.59
CA PRO A 40 -13.19 -4.63 -8.28
C PRO A 40 -12.75 -3.32 -7.63
N ALA A 41 -11.89 -3.41 -6.61
CA ALA A 41 -11.38 -2.27 -5.86
C ALA A 41 -9.84 -2.24 -5.84
N THR A 42 -9.23 -1.06 -5.91
CA THR A 42 -7.80 -0.87 -5.62
C THR A 42 -7.62 -0.06 -4.35
N LEU A 43 -6.62 -0.41 -3.54
CA LEU A 43 -6.11 0.43 -2.46
C LEU A 43 -4.80 1.09 -2.91
N GLU A 44 -4.75 2.42 -2.84
CA GLU A 44 -3.57 3.21 -3.20
C GLU A 44 -3.15 4.14 -2.06
N ASN A 45 -1.85 4.41 -1.94
CA ASN A 45 -1.34 5.43 -1.02
C ASN A 45 -1.58 6.86 -1.54
N ARG A 46 -1.16 7.87 -0.78
CA ARG A 46 -1.31 9.31 -1.15
C ARG A 46 -0.56 9.69 -2.43
N ASP A 47 0.46 8.93 -2.82
CA ASP A 47 1.23 9.11 -4.04
C ASP A 47 0.66 8.32 -5.23
N PHE A 48 -0.51 7.70 -5.03
CA PHE A 48 -1.24 6.90 -6.02
C PHE A 48 -0.43 5.66 -6.43
N GLU A 49 0.28 5.10 -5.46
CA GLU A 49 0.96 3.81 -5.61
C GLU A 49 0.06 2.70 -5.08
N LEU A 50 -0.06 1.64 -5.88
CA LEU A 50 -0.90 0.49 -5.56
C LEU A 50 -0.35 -0.29 -4.36
N ILE A 51 -1.18 -0.46 -3.33
CA ILE A 51 -0.90 -1.26 -2.13
C ILE A 51 -1.49 -2.67 -2.30
N ALA A 52 -2.78 -2.74 -2.62
CA ALA A 52 -3.54 -3.98 -2.75
C ALA A 52 -4.64 -3.85 -3.82
N PHE A 53 -5.12 -4.99 -4.33
CA PHE A 53 -6.16 -5.07 -5.34
C PHE A 53 -7.11 -6.21 -5.01
N GLY A 54 -8.40 -5.92 -4.93
CA GLY A 54 -9.45 -6.92 -4.78
C GLY A 54 -10.11 -7.20 -6.12
N ALA A 55 -10.15 -8.48 -6.48
CA ALA A 55 -10.89 -8.94 -7.64
C ALA A 55 -12.36 -9.16 -7.28
N TYR A 56 -13.24 -9.08 -8.28
CA TYR A 56 -14.63 -9.49 -8.14
C TYR A 56 -14.95 -10.44 -9.28
N ASP A 57 -15.04 -11.74 -8.96
CA ASP A 57 -15.51 -12.76 -9.89
C ASP A 57 -17.04 -12.82 -9.76
N SER A 58 -17.75 -12.12 -10.64
CA SER A 58 -19.17 -12.43 -10.85
C SER A 58 -19.26 -13.78 -11.55
N GLU A 59 -19.84 -14.79 -10.89
CA GLU A 59 -20.19 -16.06 -11.54
C GLU A 59 -21.08 -15.77 -12.77
N GLY A 60 -20.50 -15.81 -13.97
CA GLY A 60 -21.19 -15.57 -15.24
C GLY A 60 -20.29 -14.86 -16.23
N ASP A 61 -19.68 -15.64 -17.13
CA ASP A 61 -18.96 -15.22 -18.34
C ASP A 61 -18.04 -14.00 -18.17
N LEU A 62 -16.77 -14.27 -17.83
CA LEU A 62 -15.67 -13.32 -17.99
C LEU A 62 -15.59 -12.86 -19.45
N ASP A 63 -16.27 -11.77 -19.80
CA ASP A 63 -16.06 -11.06 -21.05
C ASP A 63 -14.60 -10.58 -21.06
N PRO A 64 -13.74 -11.07 -21.99
CA PRO A 64 -12.37 -10.59 -22.12
C PRO A 64 -12.28 -9.08 -22.39
N SER A 65 -13.38 -8.43 -22.81
CA SER A 65 -13.50 -6.98 -22.98
C SER A 65 -13.63 -6.21 -21.64
N ALA A 66 -13.98 -6.89 -20.55
CA ALA A 66 -13.97 -6.34 -19.19
C ALA A 66 -12.54 -6.16 -18.65
N LEU A 67 -11.55 -6.79 -19.28
CA LEU A 67 -10.13 -6.54 -19.03
C LEU A 67 -9.64 -5.39 -19.93
N ASP A 68 -9.87 -4.16 -19.48
CA ASP A 68 -9.40 -2.94 -20.17
C ASP A 68 -7.87 -3.00 -20.40
N PRO A 69 -7.32 -2.64 -21.58
CA PRO A 69 -5.87 -2.46 -21.83
C PRO A 69 -5.16 -1.51 -20.84
N VAL A 70 -5.91 -0.65 -20.14
CA VAL A 70 -5.41 0.12 -18.98
C VAL A 70 -5.06 -0.79 -17.79
N ARG A 71 -5.68 -1.96 -17.61
CA ARG A 71 -5.32 -2.95 -16.58
C ARG A 71 -3.90 -3.47 -16.77
N THR A 72 -3.46 -3.69 -18.01
CA THR A 72 -2.06 -4.07 -18.27
C THR A 72 -1.12 -2.90 -17.98
N ARG A 73 -1.48 -1.66 -18.34
CA ARG A 73 -0.58 -0.50 -18.21
C ARG A 73 -0.53 0.14 -16.81
N SER A 74 -1.64 0.15 -16.07
CA SER A 74 -1.77 0.69 -14.70
C SER A 74 -1.09 -0.22 -13.66
N ILE A 75 -1.04 -1.53 -13.91
CA ILE A 75 -0.21 -2.47 -13.14
C ILE A 75 1.28 -2.27 -13.46
N LEU A 76 1.62 -1.83 -14.69
CA LEU A 76 3.00 -1.66 -15.15
C LEU A 76 3.66 -0.35 -14.72
N THR A 77 2.92 0.75 -14.45
CA THR A 77 3.54 2.04 -14.11
C THR A 77 3.63 2.37 -12.61
N ARG A 78 2.87 1.68 -11.74
CA ARG A 78 2.92 1.75 -10.25
C ARG A 78 2.86 3.14 -9.57
N ARG A 79 2.76 4.24 -10.31
CA ARG A 79 2.63 5.61 -9.78
C ARG A 79 2.01 6.54 -10.82
N SER A 80 1.12 7.43 -10.39
CA SER A 80 0.56 8.50 -11.24
C SER A 80 1.50 9.71 -11.33
N THR A 81 1.45 10.47 -12.43
CA THR A 81 2.22 11.73 -12.52
C THR A 81 1.66 12.78 -11.56
N ALA A 82 2.47 13.77 -11.17
CA ALA A 82 2.03 14.85 -10.28
C ALA A 82 0.80 15.63 -10.84
N ALA A 83 0.72 15.79 -12.17
CA ALA A 83 -0.41 16.43 -12.83
C ALA A 83 -1.70 15.61 -12.72
N VAL A 84 -1.62 14.29 -12.93
CA VAL A 84 -2.77 13.38 -12.76
C VAL A 84 -3.25 13.37 -11.31
N ARG A 85 -2.32 13.30 -10.35
CA ARG A 85 -2.65 13.39 -8.92
C ARG A 85 -3.36 14.71 -8.59
N ALA A 86 -2.79 15.85 -8.97
CA ALA A 86 -3.40 17.16 -8.70
C ALA A 86 -4.80 17.28 -9.31
N TRP A 87 -5.02 16.68 -10.48
CA TRP A 87 -6.34 16.61 -11.11
C TRP A 87 -7.33 15.80 -10.27
N PHE A 88 -6.97 14.59 -9.84
CA PHE A 88 -7.84 13.80 -8.94
C PHE A 88 -8.09 14.50 -7.60
N GLU A 89 -7.07 15.14 -7.03
CA GLU A 89 -7.18 15.92 -5.80
C GLU A 89 -8.11 17.13 -5.94
N SER A 90 -8.25 17.68 -7.15
CA SER A 90 -9.15 18.81 -7.44
C SER A 90 -10.63 18.48 -7.23
N PHE A 91 -11.01 17.20 -7.28
CA PHE A 91 -12.36 16.73 -6.92
C PHE A 91 -12.62 16.75 -5.41
N GLY A 92 -11.63 17.15 -4.60
CA GLY A 92 -11.78 17.31 -3.16
C GLY A 92 -11.56 16.02 -2.35
N ILE A 93 -11.06 14.95 -2.96
CA ILE A 93 -10.82 13.65 -2.30
C ILE A 93 -9.88 13.75 -1.09
N THR A 94 -9.01 14.75 -1.04
CA THR A 94 -8.10 14.99 0.10
C THR A 94 -8.84 15.42 1.37
N ARG A 95 -9.98 16.11 1.21
CA ARG A 95 -10.79 16.68 2.30
C ARG A 95 -12.11 15.93 2.53
N ALA A 96 -12.56 15.15 1.55
CA ALA A 96 -13.79 14.38 1.65
C ALA A 96 -13.75 13.40 2.84
N THR A 97 -14.89 13.27 3.51
CA THR A 97 -15.11 12.33 4.62
C THR A 97 -15.99 11.14 4.21
N GLY A 98 -16.40 11.09 2.94
CA GLY A 98 -17.22 10.04 2.37
C GLY A 98 -16.91 9.84 0.89
N PRO A 99 -17.67 8.97 0.20
CA PRO A 99 -17.45 8.64 -1.21
C PRO A 99 -17.48 9.88 -2.10
N VAL A 100 -16.57 9.95 -3.07
CA VAL A 100 -16.51 11.00 -4.09
C VAL A 100 -16.60 10.36 -5.46
N ARG A 101 -17.63 10.72 -6.23
CA ARG A 101 -17.77 10.28 -7.62
C ARG A 101 -16.98 11.19 -8.56
N ILE A 102 -16.17 10.58 -9.42
CA ILE A 102 -15.36 11.27 -10.41
C ILE A 102 -15.82 10.81 -11.79
N PRO A 103 -16.40 11.71 -12.60
CA PRO A 103 -16.91 11.35 -13.92
C PRO A 103 -15.77 11.00 -14.89
N PRO A 104 -16.05 10.23 -15.95
CA PRO A 104 -15.11 10.09 -17.06
C PRO A 104 -14.81 11.47 -17.64
N THR A 105 -13.53 11.73 -17.89
CA THR A 105 -13.01 12.96 -18.50
C THR A 105 -11.97 12.55 -19.56
N PRO A 106 -12.42 12.18 -20.78
CA PRO A 106 -11.53 11.68 -21.82
C PRO A 106 -10.40 12.66 -22.18
N GLU A 107 -10.65 13.97 -22.07
CA GLU A 107 -9.68 15.03 -22.32
C GLU A 107 -8.50 14.98 -21.33
N ALA A 108 -8.73 14.42 -20.14
CA ALA A 108 -7.71 14.18 -19.11
C ALA A 108 -7.16 12.74 -19.15
N GLY A 109 -7.54 11.93 -20.15
CA GLY A 109 -7.16 10.52 -20.27
C GLY A 109 -7.92 9.58 -19.34
N VAL A 110 -9.02 10.04 -18.73
CA VAL A 110 -9.85 9.26 -17.81
C VAL A 110 -11.10 8.77 -18.54
N TYR A 111 -11.02 7.57 -19.14
CA TYR A 111 -12.08 7.03 -20.00
C TYR A 111 -13.26 6.41 -19.25
N ARG A 112 -13.03 5.94 -18.01
CA ARG A 112 -14.06 5.40 -17.13
C ARG A 112 -14.19 6.27 -15.89
N GLY A 113 -15.42 6.57 -15.51
CA GLY A 113 -15.71 7.18 -14.22
C GLY A 113 -15.33 6.23 -13.09
N ARG A 114 -15.16 6.80 -11.90
CA ARG A 114 -14.76 6.04 -10.72
C ARG A 114 -15.29 6.67 -9.45
N THR A 115 -15.47 5.84 -8.43
CA THR A 115 -15.77 6.30 -7.08
C THR A 115 -14.51 6.17 -6.22
N CYS A 116 -14.15 7.27 -5.56
CA CYS A 116 -13.08 7.33 -4.57
C CYS A 116 -13.68 7.18 -3.17
N LEU A 117 -13.16 6.27 -2.37
CA LEU A 117 -13.40 6.21 -0.94
C LEU A 117 -12.12 6.69 -0.22
N PRO A 118 -12.14 7.86 0.42
CA PRO A 118 -10.95 8.38 1.09
C PRO A 118 -10.64 7.54 2.33
N VAL A 119 -9.44 6.95 2.37
CA VAL A 119 -8.95 6.20 3.53
C VAL A 119 -8.36 7.18 4.52
N ARG A 120 -8.96 7.29 5.71
CA ARG A 120 -8.59 8.31 6.70
C ARG A 120 -8.33 7.71 8.07
N HIS A 121 -7.45 8.35 8.82
CA HIS A 121 -7.28 8.12 10.25
C HIS A 121 -7.15 9.45 10.98
N ARG A 122 -7.94 9.65 12.05
CA ARG A 122 -7.96 10.89 12.86
C ARG A 122 -8.02 12.18 12.02
N GLY A 123 -8.83 12.18 10.96
CA GLY A 123 -9.03 13.35 10.11
C GLY A 123 -7.94 13.58 9.07
N VAL A 124 -6.92 12.73 8.96
CA VAL A 124 -5.88 12.80 7.91
C VAL A 124 -6.16 11.73 6.86
N VAL A 125 -6.11 12.10 5.58
CA VAL A 125 -6.16 11.12 4.48
C VAL A 125 -4.81 10.43 4.35
N LEU A 126 -4.83 9.10 4.29
CA LEU A 126 -3.65 8.24 4.20
C LEU A 126 -3.59 7.44 2.90
N GLY A 127 -4.70 7.36 2.17
CA GLY A 127 -4.80 6.69 0.90
C GLY A 127 -6.20 6.79 0.32
N TYR A 128 -6.44 6.01 -0.73
CA TYR A 128 -7.69 6.00 -1.46
C TYR A 128 -8.05 4.57 -1.85
N VAL A 129 -9.31 4.21 -1.68
CA VAL A 129 -9.88 3.05 -2.36
C VAL A 129 -10.58 3.53 -3.61
N TRP A 130 -10.31 2.91 -4.75
CA TRP A 130 -10.92 3.25 -6.03
C TRP A 130 -11.78 2.12 -6.57
N LEU A 131 -12.95 2.49 -7.07
CA LEU A 131 -13.88 1.61 -7.77
C LEU A 131 -14.08 2.17 -9.17
N LEU A 132 -13.90 1.36 -10.21
CA LEU A 132 -14.35 1.75 -11.54
C LEU A 132 -15.89 1.75 -11.56
N ASP A 133 -16.49 2.75 -12.22
CA ASP A 133 -17.94 2.80 -12.37
C ASP A 133 -18.44 1.53 -13.09
N THR A 134 -19.42 0.86 -12.47
CA THR A 134 -20.20 -0.24 -13.03
C THR A 134 -21.67 0.18 -13.18
N ASP A 135 -22.42 -0.53 -14.02
CA ASP A 135 -23.86 -0.36 -14.16
C ASP A 135 -24.60 -1.69 -13.93
N PRO A 136 -25.41 -1.83 -12.86
CA PRO A 136 -25.60 -0.85 -11.79
C PRO A 136 -24.33 -0.69 -10.92
N GLY A 137 -24.15 0.50 -10.37
CA GLY A 137 -23.08 0.80 -9.40
C GLY A 137 -23.46 0.43 -7.96
N PRO A 138 -22.51 0.48 -7.01
CA PRO A 138 -22.78 0.24 -5.60
C PRO A 138 -23.84 1.20 -5.05
N THR A 139 -24.73 0.67 -4.21
CA THR A 139 -25.76 1.47 -3.53
C THR A 139 -25.14 2.37 -2.45
N GLU A 140 -25.85 3.44 -2.06
CA GLU A 140 -25.42 4.31 -0.94
C GLU A 140 -25.18 3.53 0.35
N ARG A 141 -25.97 2.47 0.60
CA ARG A 141 -25.80 1.61 1.77
C ARG A 141 -24.50 0.80 1.70
N GLN A 142 -24.17 0.26 0.54
CA GLN A 142 -22.91 -0.46 0.33
C GLN A 142 -21.72 0.49 0.47
N LEU A 143 -21.82 1.71 -0.09
CA LEU A 143 -20.78 2.73 0.05
C LEU A 143 -20.59 3.16 1.51
N ALA A 144 -21.67 3.33 2.28
CA ALA A 144 -21.60 3.63 3.70
C ALA A 144 -20.92 2.51 4.49
N ALA A 145 -21.28 1.25 4.22
CA ALA A 145 -20.62 0.09 4.84
C ALA A 145 -19.13 -0.01 4.44
N ALA A 146 -18.81 0.29 3.18
CA ALA A 146 -17.43 0.31 2.70
C ALA A 146 -16.58 1.37 3.39
N MET A 147 -17.17 2.52 3.77
CA MET A 147 -16.45 3.54 4.55
C MET A 147 -15.98 3.01 5.92
N GLU A 148 -16.73 2.12 6.58
CA GLU A 148 -16.28 1.47 7.82
C GLU A 148 -15.06 0.58 7.58
N VAL A 149 -15.02 -0.14 6.45
CA VAL A 149 -13.84 -0.92 6.06
C VAL A 149 -12.64 0.00 5.80
N THR A 150 -12.84 1.12 5.11
CA THR A 150 -11.77 2.10 4.87
C THR A 150 -11.22 2.72 6.15
N ALA A 151 -12.02 2.84 7.21
CA ALA A 151 -11.54 3.30 8.51
C ALA A 151 -10.55 2.31 9.16
N ARG A 152 -10.79 0.99 9.01
CA ARG A 152 -9.85 -0.06 9.46
C ARG A 152 -8.55 -0.03 8.66
N ILE A 153 -8.64 0.11 7.33
CA ILE A 153 -7.45 0.31 6.48
C ILE A 153 -6.68 1.55 6.92
N GLY A 154 -7.39 2.65 7.23
CA GLY A 154 -6.78 3.87 7.74
C GLY A 154 -6.02 3.68 9.04
N ALA A 155 -6.55 2.87 9.97
CA ALA A 155 -5.86 2.54 11.22
C ALA A 155 -4.57 1.75 10.96
N LEU A 156 -4.58 0.78 10.05
CA LEU A 156 -3.40 0.00 9.67
C LEU A 156 -2.32 0.89 9.02
N LEU A 157 -2.70 1.72 8.05
CA LEU A 157 -1.77 2.65 7.41
C LEU A 157 -1.16 3.64 8.40
N ALA A 158 -1.93 4.09 9.38
CA ALA A 158 -1.45 4.99 10.42
C ALA A 158 -0.46 4.30 11.36
N ASP A 159 -0.75 3.06 11.74
CA ASP A 159 0.11 2.25 12.58
C ASP A 159 1.45 1.97 11.89
N GLU A 160 1.42 1.59 10.61
CA GLU A 160 2.62 1.37 9.80
C GLU A 160 3.47 2.65 9.66
N ALA A 161 2.83 3.80 9.40
CA ALA A 161 3.51 5.08 9.32
C ALA A 161 4.17 5.48 10.65
N GLN A 162 3.50 5.21 11.77
CA GLN A 162 4.02 5.50 13.11
C GLN A 162 5.23 4.60 13.44
N HIS A 163 5.13 3.30 13.19
CA HIS A 163 6.24 2.36 13.37
C HIS A 163 7.47 2.77 12.53
N GLY A 164 7.27 3.18 11.27
CA GLY A 164 8.36 3.67 10.41
C GLY A 164 9.01 4.97 10.92
N ALA A 165 8.22 5.88 11.49
CA ALA A 165 8.72 7.12 12.08
C ALA A 165 9.54 6.87 13.35
N ASP A 166 9.11 5.92 14.19
CA ASP A 166 9.81 5.54 15.41
C ASP A 166 11.14 4.85 15.06
N LEU A 167 11.16 3.92 14.09
CA LEU A 167 12.37 3.33 13.53
C LEU A 167 13.37 4.37 13.00
N SER A 168 12.89 5.38 12.27
CA SER A 168 13.74 6.45 11.72
C SER A 168 14.36 7.30 12.84
N ARG A 169 13.61 7.55 13.91
CA ARG A 169 14.09 8.25 15.11
C ARG A 169 15.19 7.45 15.80
N GLU A 170 14.98 6.15 16.00
CA GLU A 170 15.98 5.30 16.65
C GLU A 170 17.24 5.14 15.81
N LEU A 171 17.11 4.96 14.49
CA LEU A 171 18.27 4.96 13.60
C LEU A 171 19.07 6.28 13.69
N ARG A 172 18.38 7.43 13.71
CA ARG A 172 19.03 8.73 13.89
C ARG A 172 19.76 8.79 15.24
N ALA A 173 19.13 8.36 16.33
CA ALA A 173 19.74 8.35 17.65
C ALA A 173 21.00 7.47 17.67
N VAL A 174 20.97 6.26 17.06
CA VAL A 174 22.14 5.38 16.92
C VAL A 174 23.30 6.05 16.17
N LEU A 175 22.98 6.85 15.13
CA LEU A 175 23.97 7.51 14.29
C LEU A 175 24.54 8.79 14.92
N THR A 176 23.77 9.52 15.74
CA THR A 176 24.17 10.85 16.23
C THR A 176 24.51 10.92 17.72
N ALA A 177 24.05 9.97 18.54
CA ALA A 177 24.34 9.99 19.98
C ALA A 177 25.80 9.61 20.25
N GLU A 178 26.36 10.20 21.32
CA GLU A 178 27.61 9.72 21.90
C GLU A 178 27.43 8.27 22.40
N ARG A 179 28.53 7.56 22.70
CA ARG A 179 28.43 6.19 23.23
C ARG A 179 27.95 6.21 24.67
N ASP A 180 26.65 6.43 24.85
CA ASP A 180 25.97 6.50 26.13
C ASP A 180 24.74 5.57 26.17
N TRP A 181 24.04 5.61 27.30
CA TRP A 181 22.86 4.79 27.54
C TRP A 181 21.72 5.07 26.54
N GLN A 182 21.64 6.28 25.96
CA GLN A 182 20.59 6.63 24.99
C GLN A 182 20.84 5.89 23.68
N ARG A 183 22.10 5.80 23.27
CA ARG A 183 22.49 4.99 22.13
C ARG A 183 22.19 3.51 22.34
N ASP A 184 22.49 2.97 23.53
CA ASP A 184 22.23 1.56 23.84
C ASP A 184 20.73 1.23 23.79
N MET A 185 19.88 2.14 24.31
CA MET A 185 18.43 2.01 24.19
C MET A 185 17.96 2.06 22.72
N ALA A 186 18.44 3.02 21.94
CA ALA A 186 18.07 3.13 20.53
C ALA A 186 18.50 1.89 19.71
N VAL A 187 19.67 1.30 20.02
CA VAL A 187 20.11 0.04 19.42
C VAL A 187 19.18 -1.11 19.81
N ALA A 188 18.74 -1.19 21.06
CA ALA A 188 17.82 -2.24 21.51
C ALA A 188 16.45 -2.15 20.80
N GLU A 189 15.89 -0.95 20.70
CA GLU A 189 14.62 -0.71 19.99
C GLU A 189 14.73 -1.01 18.49
N LEU A 190 15.82 -0.56 17.84
CA LEU A 190 16.08 -0.84 16.43
C LEU A 190 16.24 -2.35 16.17
N ARG A 191 16.92 -3.08 17.06
CA ARG A 191 17.05 -4.55 16.97
C ARG A 191 15.70 -5.24 17.14
N SER A 192 14.89 -4.80 18.11
CA SER A 192 13.54 -5.33 18.33
C SER A 192 12.68 -5.19 17.07
N ALA A 193 12.66 -3.99 16.48
CA ALA A 193 11.88 -3.71 15.28
C ALA A 193 12.39 -4.42 14.01
N LEU A 194 13.70 -4.62 13.87
CA LEU A 194 14.29 -5.40 12.76
C LEU A 194 14.08 -6.91 12.91
N GLY A 195 13.76 -7.39 14.11
CA GLY A 195 13.56 -8.81 14.41
C GLY A 195 14.74 -9.67 13.95
N ALA A 196 14.46 -10.77 13.26
CA ALA A 196 15.51 -11.69 12.78
C ALA A 196 16.53 -11.04 11.82
N ARG A 197 16.18 -9.93 11.16
CA ARG A 197 17.12 -9.23 10.27
C ARG A 197 18.25 -8.57 11.07
N ALA A 198 18.01 -8.21 12.33
CA ALA A 198 18.99 -7.57 13.21
C ALA A 198 20.28 -8.38 13.43
N GLU A 199 20.25 -9.69 13.18
CA GLU A 199 21.40 -10.60 13.35
C GLU A 199 22.34 -10.63 12.14
N THR A 200 21.95 -10.00 11.02
CA THR A 200 22.81 -9.89 9.84
C THR A 200 23.65 -8.60 9.86
N PRO A 201 24.86 -8.59 9.28
CA PRO A 201 25.62 -7.36 9.11
C PRO A 201 24.86 -6.36 8.22
N HIS A 202 24.75 -5.12 8.68
CA HIS A 202 24.17 -4.02 7.90
C HIS A 202 25.26 -2.99 7.59
N ALA A 203 25.21 -2.41 6.39
CA ALA A 203 26.04 -1.28 6.00
C ALA A 203 25.17 -0.04 5.85
N VAL A 204 25.58 1.07 6.46
CA VAL A 204 24.95 2.39 6.28
C VAL A 204 25.84 3.20 5.35
N VAL A 205 25.26 3.71 4.26
CA VAL A 205 25.97 4.55 3.29
C VAL A 205 25.43 5.97 3.39
N CYS A 206 26.30 6.92 3.77
CA CYS A 206 25.99 8.33 3.68
C CYS A 206 26.35 8.82 2.26
N VAL A 207 25.33 9.20 1.49
CA VAL A 207 25.53 9.82 0.17
C VAL A 207 25.53 11.33 0.35
N ALA A 208 26.66 11.98 0.04
CA ALA A 208 26.72 13.42 -0.08
C ALA A 208 26.31 13.84 -1.51
N PRO A 209 25.65 15.00 -1.69
CA PRO A 209 25.41 15.54 -3.02
C PRO A 209 26.74 15.71 -3.76
N TRP A 210 26.71 15.51 -5.09
CA TRP A 210 27.87 15.75 -5.92
C TRP A 210 28.31 17.22 -5.78
N PRO A 211 29.62 17.52 -5.64
CA PRO A 211 30.07 18.89 -5.41
C PRO A 211 29.71 19.87 -6.53
N SER A 212 29.45 19.36 -7.74
CA SER A 212 29.04 20.13 -8.91
C SER A 212 27.58 19.88 -9.24
N ALA A 213 26.86 20.95 -9.59
CA ALA A 213 25.52 20.87 -10.17
C ALA A 213 25.56 20.67 -11.70
N ASP A 214 26.77 20.67 -12.30
CA ASP A 214 26.98 20.42 -13.71
C ASP A 214 26.81 18.92 -14.03
N PRO A 215 25.87 18.53 -14.91
CA PRO A 215 25.67 17.13 -15.29
C PRO A 215 26.90 16.49 -15.95
N ASP A 216 27.76 17.28 -16.59
CA ASP A 216 28.96 16.79 -17.29
C ASP A 216 30.10 16.45 -16.31
N ASP A 217 30.04 16.97 -15.07
CA ASP A 217 30.98 16.64 -14.01
C ASP A 217 30.61 15.36 -13.24
N ALA A 218 29.44 14.77 -13.51
CA ALA A 218 29.01 13.55 -12.85
C ALA A 218 29.85 12.35 -13.36
N PRO A 219 30.31 11.44 -12.47
CA PRO A 219 31.13 10.32 -12.87
C PRO A 219 30.33 9.38 -13.77
N SER A 220 30.84 9.09 -14.96
CA SER A 220 30.26 8.09 -15.86
C SER A 220 30.35 6.71 -15.24
N VAL A 221 29.33 5.86 -15.46
CA VAL A 221 29.33 4.45 -15.03
C VAL A 221 30.59 3.78 -15.58
N ARG A 222 31.45 3.29 -14.69
CA ARG A 222 32.56 2.42 -15.10
C ARG A 222 31.96 1.06 -15.46
N THR A 223 31.86 0.80 -16.77
CA THR A 223 31.59 -0.52 -17.33
C THR A 223 32.79 -1.44 -17.19
#